data_AF-A0A8S8XKC1-F1
#
_entry.id   AF-A0A8S8XKC1-F1
#
_cell.length_a   1.000
_cell.length_b   1.000
_cell.length_c   1.000
_cell.angle_alpha   90.00
_cell.angle_beta   90.00
_cell.angle_gamma   90.00
#
_symmetry.space_group_name_H-M   'P 1'
#
loop_
_entity.id
_entity.type
_entity.pdbx_description
1 polymer ?
#
loop_
_entity_poly.entity_id
_entity_poly.type
_entity_poly.pdbx_seq_one_letter_code
_entity_poly.pdbx_strand_id
1 'polypeptide(L)'
;MHYCYFRNHSKRCFDPLKEIANIAHDNNIWLHVDAAWGGSSLFSKRFRKLMDGVELADSVCWDAHKMMGMPLICSVFLTKSKDILRAVCAHGDAAHYLFHEDTKDIDLGRYSLQCGRRNDSLKLWIAWREIGDAGWAKMVERYCDLSDYLEALVAESEHLTMMSERRWTNVCFRFESENLDLNELNTEIRNRLMREGVHLVSRSNIGDDVVIRAVVANPLIDESVLESLVSAVERHGQEIIREIPARY
;
A
#
# COMPACT_ATOMS: atom_id res chain seq x y z
N MET A 1 -7.86 0.76 -1.99
CA MET A 1 -6.95 0.71 -3.16
C MET A 1 -5.52 0.48 -2.68
N HIS A 2 -5.03 -0.75 -2.79
CA HIS A 2 -3.62 -1.15 -2.58
C HIS A 2 -3.12 -1.65 -3.93
N TYR A 3 -2.65 -0.75 -4.78
CA TYR A 3 -2.06 -1.13 -6.05
C TYR A 3 -0.61 -0.66 -6.06
N CYS A 4 0.32 -1.54 -5.66
CA CYS A 4 1.49 -1.68 -6.53
C CYS A 4 0.89 -2.13 -7.86
N TYR A 5 0.93 -1.28 -8.89
CA TYR A 5 0.40 -1.60 -10.19
C TYR A 5 1.29 -2.69 -10.83
N PHE A 6 1.02 -3.96 -10.53
CA PHE A 6 1.48 -5.07 -11.36
C PHE A 6 0.61 -5.14 -12.62
N ARG A 7 0.56 -4.06 -13.41
CA ARG A 7 -0.07 -4.10 -14.74
C ARG A 7 0.87 -4.89 -15.64
N ASN A 8 0.36 -5.99 -16.22
CA ASN A 8 0.83 -6.94 -17.25
C ASN A 8 2.28 -6.93 -17.79
N HIS A 9 3.07 -5.87 -17.66
CA HIS A 9 4.47 -5.76 -18.13
C HIS A 9 5.40 -5.02 -17.15
N SER A 10 4.89 -4.36 -16.10
CA SER A 10 5.71 -3.65 -15.10
C SER A 10 5.70 -4.36 -13.76
N LYS A 11 6.78 -5.07 -13.42
CA LYS A 11 7.00 -5.70 -12.09
C LYS A 11 7.36 -4.67 -11.00
N ARG A 12 7.12 -3.37 -11.20
CA ARG A 12 7.63 -2.29 -10.35
C ARG A 12 6.51 -1.69 -9.51
N CYS A 13 6.78 -1.45 -8.22
CA CYS A 13 5.82 -0.85 -7.29
C CYS A 13 5.84 0.70 -7.29
N PHE A 14 6.87 1.33 -7.87
CA PHE A 14 7.01 2.78 -7.98
C PHE A 14 7.33 3.17 -9.42
N ASP A 15 6.60 4.16 -9.92
CA ASP A 15 6.76 4.69 -11.27
C ASP A 15 7.92 5.70 -11.35
N PRO A 16 8.61 5.83 -12.51
CA PRO A 16 9.68 6.81 -12.69
C PRO A 16 9.10 8.24 -12.82
N LEU A 17 8.77 8.86 -11.69
CA LEU A 17 8.00 10.11 -11.64
C LEU A 17 8.62 11.26 -12.43
N LYS A 18 9.97 11.37 -12.48
CA LYS A 18 10.66 12.40 -13.27
C LYS A 18 10.41 12.26 -14.78
N GLU A 19 10.49 11.04 -15.30
CA GLU A 19 10.26 10.78 -16.72
C GLU A 19 8.79 11.04 -17.09
N ILE A 20 7.87 10.60 -16.21
CA ILE A 20 6.43 10.83 -16.39
C ILE A 20 6.11 12.33 -16.30
N ALA A 21 6.70 13.06 -15.37
CA ALA A 21 6.48 14.50 -15.21
C ALA A 21 6.94 15.28 -16.45
N ASN A 22 8.08 14.93 -17.03
CA ASN A 22 8.54 15.56 -18.28
C ASN A 22 7.50 15.39 -19.38
N ILE A 23 7.05 14.15 -19.62
CA ILE A 23 6.03 13.86 -20.65
C ILE A 23 4.72 14.58 -20.35
N ALA A 24 4.25 14.53 -19.10
CA ALA A 24 2.99 15.14 -18.69
C ALA A 24 3.01 16.65 -18.93
N HIS A 25 4.03 17.35 -18.44
CA HIS A 25 4.11 18.80 -18.55
C HIS A 25 4.40 19.27 -19.99
N ASP A 26 5.23 18.54 -20.76
CA ASP A 26 5.47 18.85 -22.18
C ASP A 26 4.18 18.79 -23.02
N ASN A 27 3.18 18.02 -22.56
CA ASN A 27 1.89 17.85 -23.21
C ASN A 27 0.74 18.57 -22.48
N ASN A 28 1.02 19.43 -21.49
CA ASN A 28 0.02 20.12 -20.66
C ASN A 28 -1.00 19.18 -19.98
N ILE A 29 -0.52 18.03 -19.49
CA ILE A 29 -1.30 17.03 -18.77
C ILE A 29 -1.07 17.18 -17.27
N TRP A 30 -2.15 17.14 -16.49
CA TRP A 30 -2.09 17.12 -15.03
C TRP A 30 -1.45 15.83 -14.52
N LEU A 31 -0.39 15.95 -13.71
CA LEU A 31 0.24 14.83 -13.05
C LEU A 31 -0.27 14.66 -11.60
N HIS A 32 -1.07 13.63 -11.38
CA HIS A 32 -1.39 13.15 -10.04
C HIS A 32 -0.51 11.97 -9.66
N VAL A 33 0.13 12.03 -8.49
CA VAL A 33 0.86 10.89 -7.91
C VAL A 33 0.02 10.24 -6.83
N ASP A 34 -0.41 9.00 -7.07
CA ASP A 34 -1.02 8.15 -6.06
C ASP A 34 0.06 7.58 -5.14
N ALA A 35 0.38 8.30 -4.07
CA ALA A 35 1.31 7.88 -3.03
C ALA A 35 0.57 7.29 -1.81
N ALA A 36 -0.63 6.75 -2.00
CA ALA A 36 -1.47 6.34 -0.89
C ALA A 36 -0.79 5.29 0.01
N TRP A 37 -0.07 4.33 -0.59
CA TRP A 37 0.76 3.36 0.14
C TRP A 37 2.22 3.81 0.27
N GLY A 38 2.84 4.21 -0.84
CA GLY A 38 4.27 4.49 -0.93
C GLY A 38 4.71 5.83 -0.35
N GLY A 39 3.78 6.77 -0.08
CA GLY A 39 4.10 8.12 0.37
C GLY A 39 4.83 8.17 1.72
N SER A 40 4.57 7.19 2.61
CA SER A 40 5.30 7.06 3.87
C SER A 40 6.79 6.72 3.71
N SER A 41 7.25 6.34 2.51
CA SER A 41 8.69 6.22 2.22
C SER A 41 9.45 7.54 2.42
N LEU A 42 8.77 8.68 2.31
CA LEU A 42 9.35 10.02 2.47
C LEU A 42 9.89 10.29 3.89
N PHE A 43 9.43 9.55 4.91
CA PHE A 43 9.98 9.62 6.26
C PHE A 43 11.41 9.06 6.34
N SER A 44 11.71 8.02 5.56
CA SER A 44 12.98 7.31 5.62
C SER A 44 13.99 7.90 4.64
N LYS A 45 15.19 8.24 5.13
CA LYS A 45 16.31 8.65 4.24
C LYS A 45 16.75 7.50 3.31
N ARG A 46 16.59 6.25 3.74
CA ARG A 46 16.91 5.04 2.97
C ARG A 46 15.97 4.88 1.78
N PHE A 47 14.67 5.17 1.97
CA PHE A 47 13.64 4.88 0.97
C PHE A 47 13.03 6.09 0.27
N ARG A 48 13.26 7.32 0.72
CA ARG A 48 12.67 8.53 0.09
C ARG A 48 12.95 8.67 -1.40
N LYS A 49 14.03 8.07 -1.91
CA LYS A 49 14.36 8.07 -3.36
C LYS A 49 13.36 7.29 -4.20
N LEU A 50 12.54 6.41 -3.62
CA LEU A 50 11.45 5.74 -4.32
C LEU A 50 10.39 6.72 -4.81
N MET A 51 10.31 7.91 -4.21
CA MET A 51 9.40 9.00 -4.58
C MET A 51 10.14 10.16 -5.29
N ASP A 52 11.32 9.91 -5.86
CA ASP A 52 12.12 10.94 -6.54
C ASP A 52 11.36 11.51 -7.75
N GLY A 53 11.08 12.81 -7.74
CA GLY A 53 10.21 13.48 -8.72
C GLY A 53 8.78 13.74 -8.23
N VAL A 54 8.38 13.30 -7.03
CA VAL A 54 7.04 13.59 -6.48
C VAL A 54 6.81 15.09 -6.32
N GLU A 55 7.86 15.87 -6.08
CA GLU A 55 7.83 17.32 -6.04
C GLU A 55 7.45 17.96 -7.38
N LEU A 56 7.50 17.21 -8.49
CA LEU A 56 7.07 17.65 -9.81
C LEU A 56 5.56 17.50 -10.00
N ALA A 57 4.88 16.63 -9.24
CA ALA A 57 3.45 16.39 -9.37
C ALA A 57 2.59 17.63 -9.08
N ASP A 58 1.45 17.75 -9.77
CA ASP A 58 0.45 18.79 -9.53
C ASP A 58 -0.40 18.49 -8.29
N SER A 59 -0.66 17.20 -8.05
CA SER A 59 -1.26 16.71 -6.81
C SER A 59 -0.71 15.36 -6.37
N VAL A 60 -0.81 15.09 -5.07
CA VAL A 60 -0.36 13.86 -4.43
C VAL A 60 -1.41 13.41 -3.43
N CYS A 61 -1.74 12.12 -3.39
CA CYS A 61 -2.50 11.56 -2.27
C CYS A 61 -1.62 10.70 -1.37
N TRP A 62 -1.96 10.62 -0.09
CA TRP A 62 -1.24 9.83 0.90
C TRP A 62 -2.20 9.32 1.98
N ASP A 63 -2.21 8.00 2.21
CA ASP A 63 -3.08 7.38 3.21
C ASP A 63 -2.29 6.98 4.46
N ALA A 64 -2.31 7.85 5.47
CA ALA A 64 -1.70 7.57 6.77
C ALA A 64 -2.33 6.35 7.48
N HIS A 65 -3.58 6.00 7.14
CA HIS A 65 -4.22 4.80 7.67
C HIS A 65 -3.71 3.48 7.07
N LYS A 66 -2.85 3.56 6.05
CA LYS A 66 -2.23 2.38 5.48
C LYS A 66 -0.88 2.12 6.15
N MET A 67 0.23 2.61 5.59
CA MET A 67 1.57 2.27 6.06
C MET A 67 1.83 2.71 7.51
N MET A 68 1.21 3.82 7.93
CA MET A 68 1.33 4.34 9.29
C MET A 68 0.34 3.75 10.29
N GLY A 69 -0.56 2.86 9.85
CA GLY A 69 -1.49 2.17 10.75
C GLY A 69 -2.49 3.09 11.47
N MET A 70 -2.68 4.33 11.01
CA MET A 70 -3.68 5.22 11.60
C MET A 70 -5.09 4.61 11.48
N PRO A 71 -6.00 4.80 12.46
CA PRO A 71 -7.36 4.27 12.35
C PRO A 71 -8.10 4.81 11.11
N LEU A 72 -8.72 3.91 10.35
CA LEU A 72 -9.52 4.23 9.16
C LEU A 72 -10.65 5.24 9.49
N ILE A 73 -10.87 6.29 8.70
CA ILE A 73 -10.13 6.73 7.50
C ILE A 73 -9.12 7.82 7.90
N CYS A 74 -7.91 7.79 7.34
CA CYS A 74 -6.94 8.90 7.49
C CYS A 74 -6.18 9.08 6.17
N SER A 75 -6.67 9.98 5.32
CA SER A 75 -6.16 10.21 3.96
C SER A 75 -5.93 11.71 3.76
N VAL A 76 -4.89 12.03 2.99
CA VAL A 76 -4.47 13.39 2.68
C VAL A 76 -4.41 13.54 1.17
N PHE A 77 -5.01 14.61 0.66
CA PHE A 77 -4.82 15.07 -0.72
C PHE A 77 -4.11 16.41 -0.68
N LEU A 78 -2.97 16.50 -1.37
CA LEU A 78 -2.15 17.69 -1.49
C LEU A 78 -2.17 18.14 -2.95
N THR A 79 -2.24 19.45 -3.16
CA THR A 79 -2.17 20.07 -4.49
C THR A 79 -1.19 21.24 -4.43
N LYS A 80 -0.44 21.46 -5.51
CA LYS A 80 0.39 22.65 -5.66
C LYS A 80 -0.43 23.92 -5.84
N SER A 81 -1.59 23.80 -6.48
CA SER A 81 -2.49 24.93 -6.70
C SER A 81 -3.34 25.18 -5.46
N LYS A 82 -3.14 26.34 -4.83
CA LYS A 82 -3.89 26.75 -3.62
C LYS A 82 -5.38 26.90 -3.89
N ASP A 83 -5.74 27.32 -5.09
CA ASP A 83 -7.11 27.71 -5.42
C ASP A 83 -7.90 26.61 -6.13
N ILE A 84 -7.24 25.57 -6.65
CA ILE A 84 -7.94 24.58 -7.50
C ILE A 84 -9.04 23.82 -6.74
N LEU A 85 -8.78 23.43 -5.49
CA LEU A 85 -9.80 22.75 -4.69
C LEU A 85 -10.95 23.67 -4.35
N ARG A 86 -10.67 24.96 -4.10
CA ARG A 86 -11.73 25.95 -3.88
C ARG A 86 -12.58 26.12 -5.14
N ALA A 87 -11.94 26.21 -6.32
CA ALA A 87 -12.65 26.39 -7.59
C ALA A 87 -13.52 25.18 -7.94
N VAL A 88 -13.02 23.95 -7.72
CA VAL A 88 -13.72 22.71 -8.08
C VAL A 88 -14.78 22.32 -7.05
N CYS A 89 -14.53 22.55 -5.75
CA CYS A 89 -15.46 22.23 -4.67
C CYS A 89 -16.39 23.41 -4.31
N ALA A 90 -16.30 24.55 -4.99
CA ALA A 90 -17.21 25.67 -4.76
C ALA A 90 -18.65 25.24 -5.02
N HIS A 91 -19.51 25.42 -4.03
CA HIS A 91 -20.94 25.08 -4.13
C HIS A 91 -21.77 26.19 -4.81
N GLY A 92 -21.11 27.19 -5.43
CA GLY A 92 -21.76 28.38 -6.01
C GLY A 92 -22.60 29.14 -4.97
N ASP A 93 -23.71 29.73 -5.44
CA ASP A 93 -24.69 30.44 -4.59
C ASP A 93 -25.63 29.51 -3.79
N ALA A 94 -25.46 28.18 -3.87
CA ALA A 94 -26.41 27.24 -3.26
C ALA A 94 -26.25 27.09 -1.73
N ALA A 95 -25.18 27.62 -1.14
CA ALA A 95 -24.82 27.37 0.27
C ALA A 95 -24.53 28.67 1.07
N HIS A 96 -25.15 29.80 0.70
CA HIS A 96 -25.01 31.10 1.39
C HIS A 96 -25.34 31.08 2.89
N TYR A 97 -26.11 30.07 3.35
CA TYR A 97 -26.43 29.90 4.77
C TYR A 97 -25.32 29.22 5.59
N LEU A 98 -24.34 28.59 4.93
CA LEU A 98 -23.21 27.89 5.55
C LEU A 98 -21.90 28.66 5.39
N PHE A 99 -21.67 29.20 4.19
CA PHE A 99 -20.40 29.82 3.83
C PHE A 99 -20.52 31.34 3.88
N HIS A 100 -19.99 31.93 4.95
CA HIS A 100 -19.94 33.39 5.12
C HIS A 100 -18.60 33.95 4.62
N GLU A 101 -18.60 35.22 4.18
CA GLU A 101 -17.40 35.85 3.61
C GLU A 101 -16.34 36.23 4.65
N ASP A 102 -16.75 36.46 5.89
CA ASP A 102 -15.88 36.75 7.04
C ASP A 102 -15.07 35.52 7.50
N THR A 103 -15.53 34.30 7.19
CA THR A 103 -14.84 33.04 7.54
C THR A 103 -14.23 32.32 6.33
N LYS A 104 -14.21 32.96 5.16
CA LYS A 104 -13.81 32.33 3.88
C LYS A 104 -12.43 31.65 3.90
N ASP A 105 -11.50 32.14 4.72
CA ASP A 105 -10.12 31.67 4.79
C ASP A 105 -9.90 30.57 5.84
N ILE A 106 -10.89 30.33 6.71
CA ILE A 106 -10.85 29.26 7.72
C ILE A 106 -11.82 28.12 7.41
N ASP A 107 -12.83 28.35 6.56
CA ASP A 107 -13.82 27.34 6.21
C ASP A 107 -13.27 26.33 5.19
N LEU A 108 -12.80 25.20 5.71
CA LEU A 108 -12.28 24.09 4.92
C LEU A 108 -13.35 23.38 4.08
N GLY A 109 -14.64 23.59 4.35
CA GLY A 109 -15.74 23.04 3.54
C GLY A 109 -15.70 23.55 2.09
N ARG A 110 -15.17 24.76 1.87
CA ARG A 110 -14.98 25.32 0.51
C ARG A 110 -13.93 24.57 -0.32
N TYR A 111 -13.08 23.76 0.32
CA TYR A 111 -12.01 22.98 -0.34
C TYR A 111 -12.33 21.48 -0.42
N SER A 112 -13.54 21.08 -0.03
CA SER A 112 -13.90 19.68 0.19
C SER A 112 -15.19 19.34 -0.54
N LEU A 113 -15.25 18.12 -1.08
CA LEU A 113 -16.49 17.54 -1.60
C LEU A 113 -17.51 17.24 -0.48
N GLN A 114 -17.03 17.16 0.76
CA GLN A 114 -17.85 16.93 1.95
C GLN A 114 -18.16 18.26 2.65
N CYS A 115 -19.43 18.48 2.99
CA CYS A 115 -19.85 19.59 3.84
C CYS A 115 -19.43 19.38 5.31
N GLY A 116 -19.99 18.36 5.98
CA GLY A 116 -19.58 17.96 7.33
C GLY A 116 -18.44 16.95 7.30
N ARG A 117 -17.43 17.10 8.16
CA ARG A 117 -16.23 16.24 8.16
C ARG A 117 -15.74 15.88 9.56
N ARG A 118 -15.18 14.68 9.70
CA ARG A 118 -14.52 14.23 10.94
C ARG A 118 -13.17 14.93 11.10
N ASN A 119 -12.73 15.11 12.33
CA ASN A 119 -11.42 15.69 12.66
C ASN A 119 -10.30 14.64 12.60
N ASP A 120 -10.08 14.03 11.43
CA ASP A 120 -9.02 13.05 11.24
C ASP A 120 -7.61 13.68 11.32
N SER A 121 -7.51 15.00 11.18
CA SER A 121 -6.26 15.74 11.44
C SER A 121 -5.78 15.62 12.87
N LEU A 122 -6.68 15.56 13.86
CA LEU A 122 -6.27 15.51 15.27
C LEU A 122 -5.57 14.19 15.61
N LYS A 123 -6.13 13.05 15.21
CA LYS A 123 -5.51 11.73 15.46
C LYS A 123 -4.16 11.62 14.76
N LEU A 124 -4.04 12.12 13.52
CA LEU A 124 -2.79 12.13 12.79
C LEU A 124 -1.76 13.02 13.50
N TRP A 125 -2.14 14.22 13.91
CA TRP A 125 -1.25 15.15 14.59
C TRP A 125 -0.75 14.62 15.93
N ILE A 126 -1.63 14.02 16.77
CA ILE A 126 -1.23 13.42 18.05
C ILE A 126 -0.22 12.30 17.82
N ALA A 127 -0.54 11.35 16.93
CA ALA A 127 0.36 10.23 16.63
C ALA A 127 1.70 10.72 16.07
N TRP A 128 1.68 11.72 15.19
CA TRP A 128 2.89 12.29 14.61
C TRP A 128 3.76 13.00 15.64
N ARG A 129 3.14 13.73 16.57
CA ARG A 129 3.87 14.38 17.66
C ARG A 129 4.52 13.39 18.63
N GLU A 130 3.83 12.29 18.92
CA GLU A 130 4.32 11.25 19.83
C GLU A 130 5.47 10.45 19.20
N ILE A 131 5.29 10.01 17.95
CA ILE A 131 6.25 9.11 17.28
C ILE A 131 7.41 9.89 16.67
N GLY A 132 7.14 11.10 16.17
CA GLY A 132 8.12 11.94 15.47
C GLY A 132 8.56 11.36 14.12
N ASP A 133 9.21 12.19 13.31
CA ASP A 133 9.67 11.78 11.97
C ASP A 133 10.63 10.58 12.02
N ALA A 134 11.52 10.55 13.02
CA ALA A 134 12.47 9.45 13.22
C ALA A 134 11.79 8.13 13.60
N GLY A 135 10.72 8.18 14.41
CA GLY A 135 9.96 6.98 14.77
C GLY A 135 9.21 6.41 13.56
N TRP A 136 8.60 7.27 12.75
CA TRP A 136 7.94 6.85 11.51
C TRP A 136 8.93 6.28 10.49
N ALA A 137 10.10 6.91 10.35
CA ALA A 137 11.18 6.39 9.52
C ALA A 137 11.60 4.98 9.97
N LYS A 138 11.84 4.78 11.28
CA LYS A 138 12.23 3.49 11.84
C LYS A 138 11.18 2.40 11.62
N MET A 139 9.90 2.74 11.76
CA MET A 139 8.80 1.80 11.53
C MET A 139 8.72 1.40 10.04
N VAL A 140 8.82 2.37 9.13
CA VAL A 140 8.85 2.11 7.68
C VAL A 140 10.03 1.23 7.31
N GLU A 141 11.20 1.53 7.85
CA GLU A 141 12.43 0.77 7.64
C GLU A 141 12.28 -0.66 8.16
N ARG A 142 11.74 -0.85 9.36
CA ARG A 142 11.47 -2.17 9.94
C ARG A 142 10.55 -3.01 9.05
N TYR A 143 9.47 -2.46 8.51
CA TYR A 143 8.58 -3.23 7.64
C TYR A 143 9.27 -3.65 6.34
N CYS A 144 10.14 -2.80 5.79
CA CYS A 144 10.95 -3.16 4.63
C CYS A 144 11.97 -4.25 4.99
N ASP A 145 12.65 -4.15 6.12
CA ASP A 145 13.64 -5.16 6.56
C ASP A 145 12.98 -6.52 6.81
N LEU A 146 11.79 -6.55 7.43
CA LEU A 146 11.00 -7.78 7.57
C LEU A 146 10.53 -8.34 6.22
N SER A 147 10.30 -7.49 5.23
CA SER A 147 9.94 -7.93 3.88
C SER A 147 11.14 -8.50 3.13
N ASP A 148 12.33 -7.94 3.34
CA ASP A 148 13.60 -8.50 2.85
C ASP A 148 13.84 -9.88 3.48
N TYR A 149 13.56 -10.03 4.77
CA TYR A 149 13.65 -11.31 5.47
C TYR A 149 12.67 -12.35 4.92
N LEU A 150 11.41 -11.99 4.69
CA LEU A 150 10.44 -12.90 4.06
C LEU A 150 10.86 -13.28 2.64
N GLU A 151 11.39 -12.35 1.85
CA GLU A 151 11.94 -12.64 0.51
C GLU A 151 13.08 -13.67 0.58
N ALA A 152 13.98 -13.56 1.57
CA ALA A 152 15.05 -14.53 1.78
C ALA A 152 14.51 -15.92 2.14
N LEU A 153 13.55 -16.02 3.06
CA LEU A 153 12.91 -17.30 3.41
C LEU A 153 12.26 -17.97 2.20
N VAL A 154 11.58 -17.20 1.34
CA VAL A 154 10.99 -17.71 0.10
C VAL A 154 12.06 -18.18 -0.87
N ALA A 155 13.16 -17.45 -1.00
CA ALA A 155 14.25 -17.81 -1.91
C ALA A 155 15.05 -19.04 -1.46
N GLU A 156 15.09 -19.34 -0.16
CA GLU A 156 15.73 -20.53 0.41
C GLU A 156 14.87 -21.79 0.30
N SER A 157 13.57 -21.65 0.09
CA SER A 157 12.65 -22.78 -0.04
C SER A 157 12.80 -23.49 -1.39
N GLU A 158 12.82 -24.82 -1.36
CA GLU A 158 12.75 -25.66 -2.57
C GLU A 158 11.33 -25.74 -3.18
N HIS A 159 10.32 -25.25 -2.46
CA HIS A 159 8.92 -25.35 -2.84
C HIS A 159 8.29 -24.03 -3.25
N LEU A 160 8.93 -22.91 -2.95
CA LEU A 160 8.40 -21.58 -3.22
C LEU A 160 9.20 -20.87 -4.30
N THR A 161 8.53 -19.98 -5.03
CA THR A 161 9.17 -19.14 -6.05
C THR A 161 8.70 -17.71 -5.93
N MET A 162 9.66 -16.78 -5.98
CA MET A 162 9.39 -15.34 -6.02
C MET A 162 8.79 -14.95 -7.38
N MET A 163 7.64 -14.28 -7.35
CA MET A 163 6.88 -13.92 -8.55
C MET A 163 7.11 -12.47 -9.00
N SER A 164 7.71 -11.65 -8.14
CA SER A 164 8.09 -10.27 -8.46
C SER A 164 9.36 -9.87 -7.73
N GLU A 165 10.12 -8.96 -8.33
CA GLU A 165 11.22 -8.29 -7.62
C GLU A 165 10.65 -7.44 -6.48
N ARG A 166 11.16 -7.62 -5.26
CA ARG A 166 10.70 -6.88 -4.10
C ARG A 166 11.28 -5.45 -4.10
N ARG A 167 10.38 -4.47 -4.05
CA ARG A 167 10.71 -3.03 -4.06
C ARG A 167 10.18 -2.28 -2.84
N TRP A 168 9.31 -2.91 -2.07
CA TRP A 168 8.63 -2.33 -0.91
C TRP A 168 8.22 -3.44 0.04
N THR A 169 7.13 -3.27 0.77
CA THR A 169 6.64 -4.25 1.76
C THR A 169 5.77 -5.38 1.20
N ASN A 170 5.59 -5.43 -0.12
CA ASN A 170 4.82 -6.49 -0.77
C ASN A 170 5.79 -7.60 -1.17
N VAL A 171 5.51 -8.82 -0.73
CA VAL A 171 6.23 -10.03 -1.14
C VAL A 171 5.23 -10.94 -1.85
N CYS A 172 5.44 -11.10 -3.16
CA CYS A 172 4.59 -11.92 -4.02
C CYS A 172 5.32 -13.20 -4.38
N PHE A 173 4.77 -14.34 -3.98
CA PHE A 173 5.36 -15.65 -4.21
C PHE A 173 4.27 -16.70 -4.43
N ARG A 174 4.67 -17.89 -4.86
CA ARG A 174 3.77 -19.02 -5.01
C ARG A 174 4.47 -20.31 -4.64
N PHE A 175 3.69 -21.33 -4.29
CA PHE A 175 4.12 -22.70 -4.16
C PHE A 175 4.17 -23.36 -5.54
N GLU A 176 5.23 -24.12 -5.81
CA GLU A 176 5.49 -24.82 -7.06
C GLU A 176 5.10 -26.30 -6.99
N SER A 177 4.64 -26.85 -8.11
CA SER A 177 4.30 -28.26 -8.26
C SER A 177 4.39 -28.67 -9.73
N GLU A 178 4.81 -29.91 -10.00
CA GLU A 178 4.90 -30.44 -11.36
C GLU A 178 3.58 -31.05 -11.86
N ASN A 179 2.69 -31.45 -10.94
CA ASN A 179 1.56 -32.33 -11.25
C ASN A 179 0.18 -31.67 -11.11
N LEU A 180 0.14 -30.41 -10.66
CA LEU A 180 -1.10 -29.68 -10.37
C LEU A 180 -1.13 -28.34 -11.11
N ASP A 181 -2.34 -27.84 -11.36
CA ASP A 181 -2.53 -26.46 -11.79
C ASP A 181 -2.09 -25.50 -10.67
N LEU A 182 -1.07 -24.69 -10.94
CA LEU A 182 -0.47 -23.80 -9.94
C LEU A 182 -1.45 -22.72 -9.46
N ASN A 183 -2.38 -22.30 -10.30
CA ASN A 183 -3.35 -21.26 -9.95
C ASN A 183 -4.43 -21.78 -9.00
N GLU A 184 -4.93 -22.99 -9.26
CA GLU A 184 -5.84 -23.70 -8.36
C GLU A 184 -5.14 -24.06 -7.05
N LEU A 185 -3.93 -24.62 -7.11
CA LEU A 185 -3.13 -24.99 -5.95
C LEU A 185 -2.90 -23.79 -5.02
N ASN A 186 -2.37 -22.69 -5.53
CA ASN A 186 -2.07 -21.51 -4.71
C ASN A 186 -3.35 -20.81 -4.22
N THR A 187 -4.44 -20.90 -4.98
CA THR A 187 -5.75 -20.46 -4.51
C THR A 187 -6.20 -21.27 -3.30
N GLU A 188 -6.07 -22.59 -3.35
CA GLU A 188 -6.50 -23.45 -2.24
C GLU A 188 -5.56 -23.36 -1.03
N ILE A 189 -4.24 -23.25 -1.21
CA ILE A 189 -3.30 -22.97 -0.12
C ILE A 189 -3.73 -21.71 0.64
N ARG A 190 -4.00 -20.60 -0.08
CA ARG A 190 -4.47 -19.37 0.55
C ARG A 190 -5.80 -19.56 1.27
N ASN A 191 -6.74 -20.31 0.69
CA ASN A 191 -8.03 -20.59 1.33
C ASN A 191 -7.86 -21.40 2.63
N ARG A 192 -6.97 -22.40 2.65
CA ARG A 192 -6.67 -23.18 3.86
C ARG A 192 -6.03 -22.33 4.95
N LEU A 193 -5.08 -21.45 4.60
CA LEU A 193 -4.51 -20.47 5.54
C LEU A 193 -5.59 -19.59 6.18
N MET A 194 -6.53 -19.07 5.37
CA MET A 194 -7.63 -18.26 5.90
C MET A 194 -8.58 -19.03 6.81
N ARG A 195 -8.87 -20.31 6.49
CA ARG A 195 -9.72 -21.16 7.33
C ARG A 195 -9.05 -21.51 8.66
N GLU A 196 -7.73 -21.76 8.62
CA GLU A 196 -6.92 -22.01 9.82
C GLU A 196 -6.86 -20.77 10.73
N GLY A 197 -6.92 -19.56 10.16
CA GLY A 197 -7.08 -18.31 10.92
C GLY A 197 -5.83 -17.86 11.68
N VAL A 198 -4.71 -18.58 11.54
CA VAL A 198 -3.40 -18.19 12.11
C VAL A 198 -2.73 -17.11 11.25
N HIS A 199 -2.75 -17.30 9.93
CA HIS A 199 -2.10 -16.40 8.96
C HIS A 199 -3.11 -15.90 7.93
N LEU A 200 -3.19 -14.57 7.76
CA LEU A 200 -4.07 -13.94 6.79
C LEU A 200 -3.26 -13.19 5.73
N VAL A 201 -3.23 -13.75 4.53
CA VAL A 201 -2.56 -13.17 3.36
C VAL A 201 -3.55 -13.01 2.21
N SER A 202 -3.32 -11.98 1.41
CA SER A 202 -4.14 -11.74 0.22
C SER A 202 -3.68 -12.61 -0.95
N ARG A 203 -4.60 -12.87 -1.88
CA ARG A 203 -4.29 -13.42 -3.20
C ARG A 203 -4.31 -12.28 -4.22
N SER A 204 -3.39 -12.32 -5.20
CA SER A 204 -3.38 -11.41 -6.34
C SER A 204 -3.02 -12.16 -7.62
N ASN A 205 -2.90 -11.43 -8.73
CA ASN A 205 -2.51 -11.96 -10.03
C ASN A 205 -1.34 -11.13 -10.59
N ILE A 206 -0.34 -11.80 -11.14
CA ILE A 206 0.74 -11.20 -11.93
C ILE A 206 0.63 -11.80 -13.33
N GLY A 207 0.10 -11.02 -14.28
CA GLY A 207 -0.38 -11.60 -15.53
C GLY A 207 -1.50 -12.60 -15.23
N ASP A 208 -1.41 -13.80 -15.78
CA ASP A 208 -2.37 -14.89 -15.55
C ASP A 208 -2.02 -15.76 -14.33
N ASP A 209 -0.85 -15.56 -13.71
CA ASP A 209 -0.40 -16.34 -12.56
C ASP A 209 -1.02 -15.82 -11.26
N VAL A 210 -1.64 -16.73 -10.50
CA VAL A 210 -2.10 -16.49 -9.13
C VAL A 210 -0.91 -16.51 -8.18
N VAL A 211 -0.85 -15.49 -7.32
CA VAL A 211 0.21 -15.35 -6.32
C VAL A 211 -0.35 -15.14 -4.93
N ILE A 212 0.37 -15.65 -3.93
CA ILE A 212 0.21 -15.25 -2.54
C ILE A 212 0.90 -13.90 -2.39
N ARG A 213 0.17 -12.90 -1.92
CA ARG A 213 0.68 -11.54 -1.68
C ARG A 213 0.63 -11.24 -0.19
N ALA A 214 1.79 -11.38 0.44
CA ALA A 214 2.04 -10.93 1.79
C ALA A 214 2.39 -9.43 1.78
N VAL A 215 1.84 -8.67 2.74
CA VAL A 215 2.11 -7.24 2.91
C VAL A 215 2.48 -7.00 4.36
N VAL A 216 3.72 -6.59 4.61
CA VAL A 216 4.21 -6.32 5.97
C VAL A 216 3.92 -4.86 6.33
N ALA A 217 2.97 -4.64 7.24
CA ALA A 217 2.64 -3.28 7.71
C ALA A 217 1.95 -3.26 9.09
N ASN A 218 2.18 -4.29 9.90
CA ASN A 218 1.64 -4.38 11.25
C ASN A 218 2.82 -4.42 12.23
N PRO A 219 2.84 -3.53 13.26
CA PRO A 219 3.96 -3.44 14.19
C PRO A 219 4.15 -4.70 15.04
N LEU A 220 3.14 -5.56 15.12
CA LEU A 220 3.16 -6.82 15.85
C LEU A 220 3.79 -7.97 15.07
N ILE A 221 4.15 -7.77 13.81
CA ILE A 221 4.83 -8.79 13.00
C ILE A 221 6.34 -8.77 13.31
N ASP A 222 6.90 -9.96 13.47
CA ASP A 222 8.32 -10.22 13.59
C ASP A 222 8.73 -11.42 12.72
N GLU A 223 10.02 -11.78 12.77
CA GLU A 223 10.61 -12.86 11.97
C GLU A 223 9.92 -14.20 12.23
N SER A 224 9.55 -14.50 13.49
CA SER A 224 8.91 -15.76 13.86
C SER A 224 7.54 -15.95 13.20
N VAL A 225 6.78 -14.86 13.04
CA VAL A 225 5.50 -14.89 12.33
C VAL A 225 5.72 -15.17 10.85
N LEU A 226 6.79 -14.64 10.25
CA LEU A 226 7.12 -14.85 8.84
C LEU A 226 7.62 -16.27 8.57
N GLU A 227 8.48 -16.81 9.43
CA GLU A 227 8.90 -18.22 9.41
C GLU A 227 7.69 -19.17 9.52
N SER A 228 6.78 -18.87 10.45
CA SER A 228 5.54 -19.63 10.63
C SER A 228 4.62 -19.54 9.41
N LEU A 229 4.54 -18.37 8.76
CA LEU A 229 3.77 -18.20 7.53
C LEU A 229 4.32 -19.07 6.41
N VAL A 230 5.63 -19.03 6.16
CA VAL A 230 6.28 -19.84 5.12
C VAL A 230 6.07 -21.32 5.38
N SER A 231 6.32 -21.76 6.62
CA SER A 231 6.09 -23.15 7.04
C SER A 231 4.64 -23.59 6.84
N ALA A 232 3.67 -22.71 7.10
CA ALA A 232 2.25 -23.00 6.90
C ALA A 232 1.89 -23.10 5.41
N VAL A 233 2.42 -22.20 4.56
CA VAL A 233 2.24 -22.27 3.10
C VAL A 233 2.76 -23.60 2.57
N GLU A 234 3.98 -23.98 2.94
CA GLU A 234 4.60 -25.22 2.49
C GLU A 234 3.84 -26.45 2.96
N ARG A 235 3.46 -26.48 4.24
CA ARG A 235 2.65 -27.56 4.82
C ARG A 235 1.34 -27.74 4.05
N HIS A 236 0.59 -26.66 3.81
CA HIS A 236 -0.67 -26.74 3.06
C HIS A 236 -0.45 -27.17 1.62
N GLY A 237 0.60 -26.70 0.94
CA GLY A 237 0.95 -27.14 -0.40
C GLY A 237 1.24 -28.64 -0.47
N GLN A 238 2.06 -29.14 0.46
CA GLN A 238 2.37 -30.56 0.57
C GLN A 238 1.16 -31.42 0.94
N GLU A 239 0.29 -30.95 1.82
CA GLU A 239 -0.97 -31.63 2.15
C GLU A 239 -1.89 -31.74 0.93
N ILE A 240 -2.01 -30.69 0.12
CA ILE A 240 -2.82 -30.70 -1.11
C ILE A 240 -2.24 -31.68 -2.13
N ILE A 241 -0.92 -31.69 -2.34
CA ILE A 241 -0.25 -32.64 -3.24
C ILE A 241 -0.49 -34.10 -2.80
N ARG A 242 -0.57 -34.35 -1.49
CA ARG A 242 -0.85 -35.68 -0.92
C ARG A 242 -2.34 -35.99 -0.80
N GLU A 243 -3.20 -35.16 -1.38
CA GLU A 243 -4.66 -35.26 -1.32
C GLU A 243 -5.22 -35.32 0.12
N ILE A 244 -4.51 -34.73 1.07
CA ILE A 244 -4.93 -34.64 2.47
C ILE A 244 -6.01 -33.55 2.57
N PRO A 245 -7.22 -33.87 3.07
CA PRO A 245 -8.30 -32.90 3.20
C PRO A 245 -7.97 -31.83 4.23
N ALA A 246 -8.55 -30.64 4.05
CA ALA A 246 -8.41 -29.56 5.02
C ALA A 246 -8.97 -30.01 6.39
N ARG A 247 -8.27 -29.67 7.47
CA ARG A 247 -8.76 -29.89 8.84
C ARG A 247 -9.82 -28.80 9.14
N TYR A 248 -11.01 -29.23 9.55
CA TYR A 248 -12.11 -28.36 9.97
C TYR A 248 -12.06 -28.08 11.46
#